data_AF-A0A7C1EC51-F1
#
_entry.id   AF-A0A7C1EC51-F1
#
_cell.length_a   1.000
_cell.length_b   1.000
_cell.length_c   1.000
_cell.angle_alpha   90.00
_cell.angle_beta   90.00
_cell.angle_gamma   90.00
#
_symmetry.space_group_name_H-M   'P 1'
#
loop_
_entity.id
_entity.type
_entity.pdbx_description
1 polymer ?
#
loop_
_entity_poly.entity_id
_entity_poly.type
_entity_poly.pdbx_seq_one_letter_code
_entity_poly.pdbx_strand_id
1 'polypeptide(L)' 'MADLKTLLTDIVFFAYLAFVLPVVSYVYFAYSLTNWEALPTAAGAVILWAAAIPYPVYWYARRRIWASGAVS' A
#
# COMPACT_ATOMS: atom_id res chain seq x y z
N MET A 1 -2.99 19.49 -19.15
CA MET A 1 -3.72 18.23 -19.38
C MET A 1 -3.00 17.15 -18.61
N ALA A 2 -3.67 16.46 -17.68
CA ALA A 2 -3.02 15.34 -16.98
C ALA A 2 -2.63 14.29 -18.01
N ASP A 3 -1.35 13.92 -18.05
CA ASP A 3 -0.85 12.83 -18.88
C ASP A 3 -1.62 11.56 -18.47
N LEU A 4 -2.20 10.85 -19.45
CA LEU A 4 -2.94 9.59 -19.23
C LEU A 4 -2.13 8.60 -18.38
N LYS A 5 -0.80 8.60 -18.53
CA LYS A 5 0.12 7.77 -17.75
C LYS A 5 0.12 8.10 -16.26
N THR A 6 0.03 9.39 -15.91
CA THR A 6 -0.06 9.85 -14.52
C THR A 6 -1.41 9.44 -13.93
N LEU A 7 -2.50 9.64 -14.68
CA LEU A 7 -3.85 9.28 -14.25
C LEU A 7 -3.99 7.77 -13.99
N LEU A 8 -3.41 6.93 -14.86
CA LEU A 8 -3.36 5.48 -14.64
C LEU A 8 -2.53 5.10 -13.40
N THR A 9 -1.43 5.81 -13.15
CA THR A 9 -0.57 5.57 -11.97
C THR A 9 -1.33 5.89 -10.68
N ASP A 10 -2.08 6.99 -10.66
CA ASP A 10 -2.93 7.39 -9.53
C ASP A 10 -4.01 6.32 -9.28
N ILE A 11 -4.75 5.92 -10.32
CA ILE A 11 -5.79 4.88 -10.21
C ILE A 11 -5.22 3.59 -9.63
N VAL A 12 -4.08 3.11 -10.13
CA VAL A 12 -3.46 1.86 -9.65
C VAL A 12 -3.06 1.98 -8.18
N PHE A 13 -2.47 3.09 -7.77
CA PHE A 13 -2.06 3.30 -6.38
C PHE A 13 -3.27 3.37 -5.44
N PHE A 14 -4.30 4.14 -5.79
CA PHE A 14 -5.50 4.24 -4.96
C PHE A 14 -6.31 2.93 -4.95
N ALA A 15 -6.36 2.19 -6.05
CA ALA A 15 -6.97 0.86 -6.07
C ALA A 15 -6.21 -0.13 -5.16
N TYR A 16 -4.88 -0.08 -5.15
CA TYR A 16 -4.07 -0.87 -4.21
C TYR A 16 -4.42 -0.53 -2.76
N LEU A 17 -4.47 0.76 -2.41
CA LEU A 17 -4.81 1.20 -1.06
C LEU A 17 -6.26 0.91 -0.65
N ALA A 18 -7.21 1.00 -1.60
CA ALA A 18 -8.63 0.83 -1.32
C ALA A 18 -9.07 -0.64 -1.27
N PHE A 19 -8.40 -1.53 -2.03
CA PHE A 19 -8.81 -2.92 -2.15
C PHE A 19 -7.75 -3.89 -1.68
N VAL A 20 -6.53 -3.81 -2.23
CA VAL A 20 -5.49 -4.82 -1.96
C VAL A 20 -5.04 -4.78 -0.51
N LEU A 21 -4.68 -3.60 0.00
CA LEU A 21 -4.21 -3.46 1.38
C LEU A 21 -5.28 -3.85 2.42
N PRO A 22 -6.56 -3.43 2.30
CA PRO A 22 -7.63 -3.85 3.19
C PRO A 22 -7.92 -5.35 3.11
N VAL A 23 -7.94 -5.94 1.91
CA VAL A 23 -8.19 -7.39 1.75
C VAL A 23 -7.08 -8.21 2.39
N VAL A 24 -5.82 -7.87 2.14
CA VAL A 24 -4.67 -8.56 2.73
C VAL A 24 -4.67 -8.41 4.26
N SER A 25 -4.95 -7.20 4.75
CA SER A 25 -5.05 -6.94 6.19
C SER A 25 -6.21 -7.72 6.82
N TYR A 26 -7.37 -7.76 6.16
CA TYR A 26 -8.54 -8.50 6.62
C TYR A 26 -8.25 -9.99 6.75
N VAL A 27 -7.63 -10.60 5.74
CA VAL A 27 -7.26 -12.02 5.78
C VAL A 27 -6.30 -12.29 6.94
N TYR A 28 -5.30 -11.42 7.14
CA TYR A 28 -4.37 -11.55 8.26
C TYR A 28 -5.09 -11.46 9.62
N PHE A 29 -5.91 -10.43 9.83
CA PHE A 29 -6.62 -10.23 11.10
C PHE A 29 -7.66 -11.32 11.37
N ALA A 30 -8.39 -11.78 10.35
CA ALA A 30 -9.34 -12.87 10.48
C ALA A 30 -8.65 -14.15 10.97
N TYR A 31 -7.46 -14.45 10.44
CA TYR A 31 -6.67 -15.59 10.88
C TYR A 31 -6.04 -15.36 12.26
N SER A 32 -5.39 -14.22 12.49
CA SER A 32 -4.61 -14.01 13.71
C SER A 32 -5.50 -13.83 14.94
N LEU A 33 -6.64 -13.13 14.83
CA LEU A 33 -7.58 -12.96 15.95
C LEU A 33 -8.26 -14.28 16.34
N THR A 34 -8.32 -15.25 15.43
CA THR A 34 -8.89 -16.58 15.72
C THR A 34 -7.88 -17.48 16.43
N ASN A 35 -6.59 -17.33 16.15
CA ASN A 35 -5.56 -18.30 16.57
C ASN A 35 -4.62 -17.75 17.65
N TRP A 36 -4.43 -16.44 17.74
CA TRP A 36 -3.37 -15.81 18.52
C TRP A 36 -3.93 -14.75 19.48
N GLU A 37 -3.13 -14.42 20.50
CA GLU A 37 -3.45 -13.29 21.38
C GLU A 37 -3.22 -11.93 20.70
N ALA A 38 -3.76 -10.88 21.34
CA ALA A 38 -3.75 -9.52 20.78
C ALA A 38 -2.34 -8.97 20.53
N LEU A 39 -1.37 -9.28 21.39
CA LEU A 39 0.01 -8.79 21.27
C LEU A 39 0.74 -9.35 20.02
N PRO A 40 0.77 -10.68 19.78
CA PRO A 40 1.31 -11.25 18.54
C PRO A 40 0.59 -10.74 17.27
N THR A 41 -0.74 -10.57 17.35
CA THR A 41 -1.55 -10.02 16.26
C THR A 41 -1.13 -8.59 15.91
N ALA A 42 -0.92 -7.73 16.92
CA ALA A 42 -0.47 -6.36 16.69
C ALA A 42 0.94 -6.32 16.08
N ALA A 43 1.87 -7.14 16.59
CA ALA A 43 3.23 -7.22 16.05
C ALA A 43 3.25 -7.66 14.58
N GLY A 44 2.48 -8.70 14.22
CA GLY A 44 2.41 -9.16 12.84
C GLY A 44 1.68 -8.19 11.91
N ALA A 45 0.71 -7.41 12.40
CA ALA A 45 0.11 -6.32 11.62
C ALA A 45 1.13 -5.23 11.26
N VAL A 46 1.99 -4.86 12.21
CA VAL A 46 3.08 -3.90 11.96
C VAL A 46 4.03 -4.44 10.90
N ILE A 47 4.42 -5.72 10.98
CA ILE A 47 5.29 -6.37 10.00
C ILE A 47 4.62 -6.42 8.62
N LEU A 48 3.34 -6.81 8.56
CA LEU A 48 2.57 -6.89 7.32
C LEU A 48 2.53 -5.54 6.62
N TRP A 49 2.20 -4.47 7.36
CA TRP A 49 2.13 -3.13 6.81
C TRP A 49 3.50 -2.57 6.46
N ALA A 50 4.53 -2.86 7.26
CA ALA A 50 5.91 -2.51 6.94
C ALA A 50 6.41 -3.20 5.65
N ALA A 51 5.88 -4.36 5.29
CA ALA A 51 6.17 -5.01 4.01
C ALA A 51 5.29 -4.48 2.87
N ALA A 52 3.99 -4.26 3.12
CA ALA A 52 3.01 -3.96 2.09
C ALA A 52 2.95 -2.47 1.69
N ILE A 53 3.24 -1.53 2.60
CA ILE A 53 3.03 -0.09 2.36
C ILE A 53 4.25 0.61 1.73
N PRO A 54 5.50 0.39 2.20
CA PRO A 54 6.62 1.21 1.75
C PRO A 54 6.90 1.15 0.25
N TYR A 55 6.81 -0.04 -0.36
CA TYR A 55 7.10 -0.19 -1.78
C TYR A 55 6.07 0.51 -2.69
N PRO A 56 4.75 0.29 -2.55
CA PRO A 56 3.74 1.03 -3.32
C PRO A 56 3.84 2.55 -3.15
N VAL A 57 4.08 3.03 -1.92
CA VAL A 57 4.24 4.46 -1.63
C VAL A 57 5.49 5.01 -2.31
N TYR A 58 6.64 4.34 -2.19
CA TYR A 58 7.88 4.72 -2.87
C TYR A 58 7.71 4.74 -4.39
N TRP A 59 7.11 3.70 -4.95
CA TRP A 59 6.85 3.59 -6.38
C TRP A 59 5.97 4.73 -6.89
N TYR A 60 4.90 5.05 -6.17
CA TYR A 60 3.98 6.12 -6.51
C TYR A 60 4.66 7.49 -6.45
N ALA A 61 5.34 7.78 -5.33
CA ALA A 61 6.09 9.02 -5.14
C ALA A 61 7.15 9.21 -6.23
N ARG A 62 7.93 8.17 -6.53
CA ARG A 62 8.97 8.20 -7.56
C ARG A 62 8.40 8.51 -8.95
N ARG A 63 7.27 7.89 -9.32
CA ARG A 63 6.61 8.15 -10.61
C ARG A 63 6.02 9.55 -10.69
N ARG A 64 5.47 10.07 -9.60
CA ARG A 64 4.86 11.41 -9.54
C ARG A 64 5.92 12.52 -9.52
N ILE A 65 7.02 12.33 -8.78
CA ILE A 65 8.14 13.28 -8.72
C ILE A 65 8.85 13.36 -10.08
N TRP A 66 9.12 12.23 -10.73
CA TRP A 66 9.71 12.25 -12.07
C TRP A 66 8.76 12.71 -13.17
N ALA A 67 7.47 12.46 -13.06
CA ALA A 67 6.48 13.04 -13.98
C ALA A 67 6.37 14.57 -13.83
N SER A 68 6.69 15.13 -12.65
CA SER A 68 6.65 16.58 -12.40
C SER A 68 7.89 17.37 -12.84
N GLY A 69 8.91 16.72 -13.41
CA GLY A 69 10.12 17.41 -13.89
C GLY A 69 11.00 18.04 -12.80
N ALA A 70 10.75 17.74 -11.52
CA ALA A 70 11.46 18.31 -10.38
C ALA A 70 12.90 17.80 -10.20
N VAL A 71 13.32 16.84 -11.03
CA VAL A 71 14.69 16.34 -11.14
C VAL A 71 15.02 16.29 -12.62
N SER A 72 15.49 17.42 -13.16
CA SER A 72 16.11 17.56 -14.48
C SER A 72 17.62 17.52 -14.35
#